data_AF-A0A8E1VYC1-F1
#
_entry.id   AF-A0A8E1VYC1-F1
#
_cell.length_a   1.000
_cell.length_b   1.000
_cell.length_c   1.000
_cell.angle_alpha   90.00
_cell.angle_beta   90.00
_cell.angle_gamma   90.00
#
_symmetry.space_group_name_H-M   'P 1'
#
loop_
_entity.id
_entity.type
_entity.pdbx_description
1 polymer ?
#
loop_
_entity_poly.entity_id
_entity_poly.type
_entity_poly.pdbx_seq_one_letter_code
_entity_poly.pdbx_strand_id
1 'polypeptide(L)'
;MRLFAPAAGREVLVQALAEGPFERALTLAIERSGLGLARLRERLAASGVPVSTTTLSSWRMGRSRPERPESLRALALLESVLDVPPGALRALLDQPRTGAPAPRAARWDRLWENRSLLPMVLNSFEDPSPESVSVHETLHVDAGGRMRSLHVREVLRARDEPAFARIVALRGYTPGRSPELESARYCRPGCVRTRPEQAFSVTELVLDHPLAPGETAIVEYRCAFRDEEPDSRYDRRFRLPVAEHLMEVRFDPAALPAECVAYRQDSLTGPELETAEVRLRPGEPAHVIRTGQGPGIHGMRWQW
;
A
#
# COMPACT_ATOMS: atom_id res chain seq x y z
N MET A 1 38.65 -4.58 -22.58
CA MET A 1 37.66 -5.52 -23.17
C MET A 1 36.25 -4.98 -22.93
N ARG A 2 35.68 -4.33 -23.96
CA ARG A 2 34.22 -4.21 -24.12
C ARG A 2 33.70 -5.54 -24.72
N LEU A 3 32.36 -5.70 -24.80
CA LEU A 3 31.55 -6.84 -25.32
C LEU A 3 30.96 -7.62 -24.13
N PHE A 4 29.69 -7.51 -23.71
CA PHE A 4 28.39 -7.32 -24.37
C PHE A 4 27.45 -6.55 -23.41
N ALA A 5 27.00 -5.33 -23.75
CA ALA A 5 25.96 -4.62 -22.99
C ALA A 5 25.10 -3.59 -23.77
N PRO A 6 25.47 -3.05 -24.96
CA PRO A 6 24.62 -2.04 -25.61
C PRO A 6 23.42 -2.62 -26.37
N ALA A 7 23.45 -3.90 -26.75
CA ALA A 7 22.37 -4.56 -27.49
C ALA A 7 21.16 -4.87 -26.59
N ALA A 8 21.39 -5.45 -25.41
CA ALA A 8 20.33 -5.80 -24.47
C ALA A 8 19.52 -4.58 -24.00
N GLY A 9 20.19 -3.46 -23.69
CA GLY A 9 19.50 -2.21 -23.33
C GLY A 9 18.69 -1.59 -24.48
N ARG A 10 19.16 -1.77 -25.73
CA ARG A 10 18.45 -1.32 -26.94
C ARG A 10 17.22 -2.19 -27.22
N GLU A 11 17.35 -3.51 -27.09
CA GLU A 11 16.23 -4.47 -27.24
C GLU A 11 15.16 -4.25 -26.17
N VAL A 12 15.56 -4.03 -24.91
CA VAL A 12 14.64 -3.71 -23.81
C VAL A 12 13.90 -2.38 -24.06
N LEU A 13 14.59 -1.36 -24.58
CA LEU A 13 13.94 -0.10 -24.94
C LEU A 13 12.99 -0.26 -26.14
N VAL A 14 13.38 -1.02 -27.16
CA VAL A 14 12.53 -1.28 -28.35
C VAL A 14 11.26 -2.01 -27.94
N GLN A 15 11.37 -3.05 -27.09
CA GLN A 15 10.20 -3.76 -26.57
C GLN A 15 9.31 -2.83 -25.72
N ALA A 16 9.92 -2.01 -24.86
CA ALA A 16 9.18 -1.06 -24.03
C ALA A 16 8.47 0.02 -24.84
N LEU A 17 9.03 0.47 -25.97
CA LEU A 17 8.40 1.43 -26.87
C LEU A 17 7.28 0.82 -27.73
N ALA A 18 7.30 -0.49 -27.96
CA ALA A 18 6.28 -1.20 -28.73
C ALA A 18 5.05 -1.54 -27.87
N GLU A 19 5.27 -2.08 -26.67
CA GLU A 19 4.23 -2.73 -25.86
C GLU A 19 4.25 -2.35 -24.37
N GLY A 20 5.25 -1.59 -23.93
CA GLY A 20 5.46 -1.26 -22.53
C GLY A 20 4.64 -0.05 -22.06
N PRO A 21 4.42 0.10 -20.74
CA PRO A 21 3.75 1.29 -20.23
C PRO A 21 4.63 2.54 -20.42
N PHE A 22 3.99 3.67 -20.71
CA PHE A 22 4.63 4.96 -21.00
C PHE A 22 5.76 5.33 -20.03
N GLU A 23 5.55 5.18 -18.72
CA GLU A 23 6.52 5.55 -17.68
C GLU A 23 7.81 4.70 -17.72
N ARG A 24 7.68 3.42 -18.09
CA ARG A 24 8.80 2.49 -18.24
C ARG A 24 9.60 2.83 -19.50
N ALA A 25 8.90 3.03 -20.62
CA ALA A 25 9.54 3.43 -21.88
C ALA A 25 10.28 4.76 -21.74
N LEU A 26 9.66 5.74 -21.06
CA LEU A 26 10.28 7.04 -20.79
C LEU A 26 11.50 6.92 -19.87
N THR A 27 11.44 6.11 -18.82
CA THR A 27 12.58 5.90 -17.91
C THR A 27 13.77 5.28 -18.64
N LEU A 28 13.53 4.22 -19.42
CA LEU A 28 14.56 3.56 -20.22
C LEU A 28 15.16 4.48 -21.29
N ALA A 29 14.34 5.32 -21.93
CA ALA A 29 14.81 6.29 -22.91
C ALA A 29 15.72 7.35 -22.27
N ILE A 30 15.37 7.84 -21.08
CA ILE A 30 16.18 8.81 -20.32
C ILE A 30 17.49 8.18 -19.86
N GLU A 31 17.46 6.98 -19.29
CA GLU A 31 18.66 6.26 -18.84
C GLU A 31 19.63 6.01 -20.01
N ARG A 32 19.11 5.58 -21.16
CA ARG A 32 19.91 5.37 -22.37
C ARG A 32 20.51 6.66 -22.92
N SER A 33 19.79 7.78 -22.84
CA SER A 33 20.29 9.08 -23.30
C SER A 33 21.45 9.61 -22.45
N GLY A 34 21.62 9.09 -21.22
CA GLY A 34 22.58 9.59 -20.23
C GLY A 34 22.27 11.01 -19.73
N LEU A 35 21.10 11.57 -20.05
CA LEU A 35 20.71 12.93 -19.67
C LEU A 35 19.97 12.92 -18.33
N GLY A 36 20.44 13.75 -17.38
CA GLY A 36 19.70 14.03 -16.16
C GLY A 36 18.46 14.91 -16.40
N LEU A 37 17.47 14.83 -15.51
CA LEU A 37 16.21 15.60 -15.62
C LEU A 37 16.41 17.12 -15.71
N ALA A 38 17.41 17.66 -15.00
CA ALA A 38 17.76 19.08 -15.06
C ALA A 38 18.17 19.50 -16.48
N ARG A 39 18.95 18.65 -17.16
CA ARG A 39 19.43 18.88 -18.52
C ARG A 39 18.31 18.75 -19.56
N LEU A 40 17.38 17.82 -19.35
CA LEU A 40 16.18 17.70 -20.18
C LEU A 40 15.28 18.94 -20.05
N ARG A 41 15.06 19.44 -18.82
CA ARG A 41 14.33 20.69 -18.60
C ARG A 41 14.98 21.86 -19.35
N GLU A 42 16.30 22.03 -19.23
CA GLU A 42 17.02 23.11 -19.92
C GLU A 42 16.83 23.06 -21.42
N ARG A 43 16.94 21.87 -22.03
CA ARG A 43 16.75 21.68 -23.48
C ARG A 43 15.32 21.96 -23.91
N LEU A 44 14.32 21.48 -23.17
CA LEU A 44 12.90 21.75 -23.47
C LEU A 44 12.56 23.25 -23.35
N ALA A 45 13.11 23.93 -22.33
CA ALA A 45 12.94 25.37 -22.16
C ALA A 45 13.60 26.16 -23.30
N ALA A 46 14.80 25.77 -23.74
CA ALA A 46 15.47 26.40 -24.88
C ALA A 46 14.70 26.21 -26.20
N SER A 47 13.93 25.12 -26.33
CA SER A 47 13.04 24.87 -27.46
C SER A 47 11.63 25.48 -27.30
N GLY A 48 11.43 26.37 -26.32
CA GLY A 48 10.18 27.12 -26.16
C GLY A 48 9.05 26.39 -25.47
N VAL A 49 9.30 25.22 -24.85
CA VAL A 49 8.27 24.44 -24.14
C VAL A 49 8.76 24.11 -22.71
N PRO A 50 8.57 25.02 -21.74
CA PRO A 50 9.07 24.81 -20.39
C PRO A 50 8.31 23.68 -19.69
N VAL A 51 9.03 22.67 -19.19
CA VAL A 51 8.49 21.59 -18.35
C VAL A 51 9.33 21.46 -17.09
N SER A 52 8.69 21.46 -15.92
CA SER A 52 9.42 21.34 -14.64
C SER A 52 10.07 19.96 -14.46
N THR A 53 11.17 19.90 -13.71
CA THR A 53 11.79 18.61 -13.31
C THR A 53 10.82 17.74 -12.52
N THR A 54 9.94 18.35 -11.72
CA THR A 54 8.87 17.66 -10.98
C THR A 54 7.86 16.99 -11.93
N THR A 55 7.52 17.65 -13.04
CA THR A 55 6.63 17.10 -14.07
C THR A 55 7.29 15.92 -14.79
N LEU A 56 8.55 16.06 -15.22
CA LEU A 56 9.30 14.97 -15.85
C LEU A 56 9.50 13.77 -14.91
N SER A 57 9.78 14.04 -13.63
CA SER A 57 9.85 13.02 -12.58
C SER A 57 8.50 12.33 -12.38
N SER A 58 7.39 13.10 -12.40
CA SER A 58 6.05 12.56 -12.29
C SER A 58 5.67 11.67 -13.48
N TRP A 59 6.11 12.00 -14.69
CA TRP A 59 5.92 11.17 -15.88
C TRP A 59 6.70 9.85 -15.81
N ARG A 60 7.97 9.89 -15.36
CA ARG A 60 8.79 8.67 -15.13
C ARG A 60 8.22 7.74 -14.06
N MET A 61 7.59 8.32 -13.04
CA MET A 61 6.98 7.59 -11.93
C MET A 61 5.51 7.21 -12.20
N GLY A 62 4.99 7.47 -13.40
CA GLY A 62 3.59 7.20 -13.76
C GLY A 62 2.54 7.99 -12.97
N ARG A 63 2.94 9.07 -12.26
CA ARG A 63 2.06 9.92 -11.44
C ARG A 63 1.18 10.87 -12.25
N SER A 64 1.61 11.19 -13.46
CA SER A 64 0.85 11.98 -14.44
C SER A 64 1.29 11.61 -15.85
N ARG A 65 0.45 11.88 -16.85
CA ARG A 65 0.77 11.70 -18.27
C ARG A 65 0.59 13.03 -19.02
N PRO A 66 1.28 13.20 -20.17
CA PRO A 66 1.05 14.34 -21.06
C PRO A 66 -0.33 14.20 -21.73
N GLU A 67 -1.34 14.93 -21.25
CA GLU A 67 -2.70 14.89 -21.84
C GLU A 67 -3.08 16.20 -22.53
N ARG A 68 -2.51 17.32 -22.07
CA ARG A 68 -2.80 18.65 -22.61
C ARG A 68 -2.00 18.92 -23.88
N PRO A 69 -2.50 19.75 -24.82
CA PRO A 69 -1.80 20.10 -26.04
C PRO A 69 -0.35 20.59 -25.82
N GLU A 70 -0.13 21.37 -24.77
CA GLU A 70 1.21 21.85 -24.37
C GLU A 70 2.14 20.72 -23.92
N SER A 71 1.62 19.77 -23.14
CA SER A 71 2.38 18.62 -22.66
C SER A 71 2.68 17.62 -23.78
N LEU A 72 1.78 17.49 -24.76
CA LEU A 72 2.00 16.68 -25.97
C LEU A 72 3.06 17.30 -26.88
N ARG A 73 3.09 18.65 -27.01
CA ARG A 73 4.19 19.35 -27.68
C ARG A 73 5.53 19.12 -26.98
N ALA A 74 5.53 19.17 -25.64
CA ALA A 74 6.72 18.86 -24.86
C ALA A 74 7.20 17.42 -25.06
N LEU A 75 6.26 16.47 -25.15
CA LEU A 75 6.57 15.06 -25.39
C LEU A 75 7.23 14.84 -26.75
N ALA A 76 6.72 15.47 -27.81
CA ALA A 76 7.31 15.36 -29.15
C ALA A 76 8.76 15.89 -29.19
N LEU A 77 9.03 17.00 -28.51
CA LEU A 77 10.38 17.53 -28.36
C LEU A 77 11.27 16.59 -27.52
N LEU A 78 10.70 16.00 -26.47
CA LEU A 78 11.41 15.05 -25.62
C LEU A 78 11.81 13.79 -26.38
N GLU A 79 10.95 13.26 -27.26
CA GLU A 79 11.29 12.13 -28.13
C GLU A 79 12.51 12.42 -29.01
N SER A 80 12.59 13.64 -29.54
CA SER A 80 13.72 14.11 -30.34
C SER A 80 15.01 14.23 -29.52
N VAL A 81 14.91 14.72 -28.28
CA VAL A 81 16.04 14.86 -27.35
C VAL A 81 16.56 13.51 -26.86
N LEU A 82 15.68 12.52 -26.73
CA LEU A 82 16.00 11.17 -26.24
C LEU A 82 16.41 10.20 -27.35
N ASP A 83 16.44 10.64 -28.62
CA ASP A 83 16.78 9.82 -29.78
C ASP A 83 15.89 8.56 -29.89
N VAL A 84 14.59 8.72 -29.64
CA VAL A 84 13.58 7.67 -29.84
C VAL A 84 12.73 8.00 -31.08
N PRO A 85 12.10 6.99 -31.72
CA PRO A 85 11.31 7.24 -32.91
C PRO A 85 10.19 8.27 -32.64
N PRO A 86 9.94 9.22 -33.56
CA PRO A 86 8.88 10.21 -33.40
C PRO A 86 7.52 9.55 -33.16
N GLY A 87 6.81 10.00 -32.13
CA GLY A 87 5.51 9.48 -31.77
C GLY A 87 5.52 8.14 -31.02
N ALA A 88 6.68 7.54 -30.75
CA ALA A 88 6.76 6.25 -30.06
C ALA A 88 6.25 6.33 -28.61
N LEU A 89 6.66 7.34 -27.83
CA LEU A 89 6.14 7.55 -26.49
C LEU A 89 4.70 8.08 -26.52
N ARG A 90 4.35 8.85 -27.55
CA ARG A 90 2.97 9.32 -27.75
C ARG A 90 2.00 8.17 -28.01
N ALA A 91 2.38 7.19 -28.82
CA ALA A 91 1.54 6.02 -29.12
C ALA A 91 1.18 5.23 -27.84
N LEU A 92 2.08 5.19 -26.85
CA LEU A 92 1.83 4.57 -25.54
C LEU A 92 0.82 5.34 -24.67
N LEU A 93 0.45 6.57 -25.03
CA LEU A 93 -0.60 7.33 -24.35
C LEU A 93 -2.00 6.95 -24.84
N ASP A 94 -2.11 6.51 -26.09
CA ASP A 94 -3.38 6.13 -26.73
C ASP A 94 -3.77 4.66 -26.49
N GLN A 95 -2.84 3.85 -25.97
CA GLN A 95 -3.12 2.48 -25.54
C GLN A 95 -3.99 2.48 -24.27
N PRO A 96 -5.09 1.70 -24.21
CA PRO A 96 -5.82 1.45 -22.97
C PRO A 96 -4.83 0.97 -21.92
N ARG A 97 -4.93 1.46 -20.68
CA ARG A 97 -4.00 1.13 -19.59
C ARG A 97 -3.84 -0.40 -19.44
N THR A 98 -2.85 -0.99 -20.11
CA THR A 98 -2.38 -2.35 -19.85
C THR A 98 -1.49 -2.27 -18.61
N GLY A 99 -2.16 -2.16 -17.47
CA GLY A 99 -1.56 -1.79 -16.20
C GLY A 99 -2.17 -0.51 -15.68
N ALA A 100 -3.18 -0.66 -14.82
CA ALA A 100 -3.56 0.41 -13.91
C ALA A 100 -2.29 0.93 -13.19
N PRO A 101 -2.17 2.24 -12.93
CA PRO A 101 -1.04 2.78 -12.20
C PRO A 101 -1.05 2.03 -10.87
N ALA A 102 0.13 1.53 -10.49
CA ALA A 102 0.38 1.01 -9.16
C ALA A 102 -0.36 1.90 -8.16
N PRO A 103 -1.42 1.42 -7.51
CA PRO A 103 -2.18 2.24 -6.61
C PRO A 103 -1.23 2.72 -5.52
N ARG A 104 -0.99 4.02 -5.51
CA ARG A 104 0.10 4.58 -4.74
C ARG A 104 -0.14 4.32 -3.26
N ALA A 105 0.84 3.72 -2.60
CA ALA A 105 0.78 3.47 -1.17
C ALA A 105 0.36 4.76 -0.43
N ALA A 106 -0.72 4.71 0.34
CA ALA A 106 -1.11 5.79 1.22
C ALA A 106 0.06 6.12 2.16
N ARG A 107 0.24 7.41 2.43
CA ARG A 107 1.23 7.88 3.40
C ARG A 107 0.80 7.44 4.80
N TRP A 108 1.75 7.01 5.62
CA TRP A 108 1.46 6.65 7.00
C TRP A 108 0.77 7.79 7.76
N ASP A 109 1.16 9.04 7.54
CA ASP A 109 0.55 10.24 8.17
C ASP A 109 -0.94 10.45 7.83
N ARG A 110 -1.47 9.81 6.78
CA ARG A 110 -2.91 9.84 6.47
C ARG A 110 -3.68 8.76 7.23
N LEU A 111 -3.03 7.62 7.45
CA LEU A 111 -3.63 6.48 8.13
C LEU A 111 -3.44 6.56 9.65
N TRP A 112 -2.47 7.33 10.15
CA TRP A 112 -2.12 7.48 11.56
C TRP A 112 -2.08 8.95 11.96
N GLU A 113 -2.29 9.26 13.24
CA GLU A 113 -2.23 10.64 13.73
C GLU A 113 -0.82 11.23 13.59
N ASN A 114 -0.71 12.38 12.93
CA ASN A 114 0.57 13.03 12.61
C ASN A 114 1.37 13.51 13.85
N ARG A 115 0.75 13.49 15.04
CA ARG A 115 1.41 13.81 16.32
C ARG A 115 2.08 12.60 16.99
N SER A 116 1.88 11.41 16.44
CA SER A 116 2.49 10.17 16.94
C SER A 116 3.90 10.00 16.37
N LEU A 117 4.83 9.39 17.11
CA LEU A 117 6.15 8.99 16.56
C LEU A 117 6.03 7.76 15.64
N LEU A 118 4.82 7.21 15.47
CA LEU A 118 4.56 5.97 14.74
C LEU A 118 4.91 6.05 13.25
N PRO A 119 4.58 7.12 12.50
CA PRO A 119 5.02 7.23 11.10
C PRO A 119 6.54 7.19 10.98
N MET A 120 7.29 7.75 11.93
CA MET A 120 8.76 7.67 11.94
C MET A 120 9.25 6.24 12.16
N VAL A 121 8.65 5.51 13.11
CA VAL A 121 8.96 4.09 13.34
C VAL A 121 8.62 3.25 12.11
N LEU A 122 7.46 3.47 11.51
CA LEU A 122 7.00 2.76 10.31
C LEU A 122 7.82 3.11 9.05
N ASN A 123 8.36 4.33 8.96
CA ASN A 123 9.25 4.76 7.87
C ASN A 123 10.69 4.26 8.07
N SER A 124 11.07 3.84 9.27
CA SER A 124 12.41 3.28 9.53
C SER A 124 12.56 1.81 9.08
N PHE A 125 11.48 1.18 8.63
CA PHE A 125 11.54 -0.10 7.94
C PHE A 125 11.80 0.19 6.47
N GLU A 126 13.01 -0.14 6.01
CA GLU A 126 13.53 0.25 4.69
C GLU A 126 12.95 -0.60 3.55
N ASP A 127 12.41 -1.78 3.85
CA ASP A 127 12.00 -2.76 2.83
C ASP A 127 10.64 -2.44 2.16
N PRO A 128 10.51 -2.73 0.85
CA PRO A 128 9.22 -2.70 0.17
C PRO A 128 8.27 -3.73 0.80
N SER A 129 7.22 -3.24 1.48
CA SER A 129 6.17 -4.12 2.02
C SER A 129 5.32 -4.69 0.88
N PRO A 130 5.07 -6.01 0.84
CA PRO A 130 4.23 -6.62 -0.17
C PRO A 130 2.78 -6.13 -0.06
N GLU A 131 2.03 -6.22 -1.16
CA GLU A 131 0.59 -5.93 -1.13
C GLU A 131 -0.20 -7.07 -0.48
N SER A 132 -1.33 -6.71 0.12
CA SER A 132 -2.28 -7.68 0.65
C SER A 132 -3.25 -8.07 -0.45
N VAL A 133 -3.27 -9.34 -0.85
CA VAL A 133 -4.24 -9.85 -1.82
C VAL A 133 -5.54 -10.19 -1.11
N SER A 134 -5.46 -11.03 -0.07
CA SER A 134 -6.60 -11.42 0.77
C SER A 134 -6.20 -11.32 2.23
N VAL A 135 -7.05 -10.72 3.05
CA VAL A 135 -6.86 -10.61 4.50
C VAL A 135 -8.11 -11.13 5.19
N HIS A 136 -7.96 -12.19 5.97
CA HIS A 136 -9.00 -12.72 6.84
C HIS A 136 -8.55 -12.51 8.28
N GLU A 137 -9.35 -11.80 9.06
CA GLU A 137 -9.04 -11.53 10.45
C GLU A 137 -10.24 -11.74 11.38
N THR A 138 -9.95 -12.30 12.54
CA THR A 138 -10.95 -12.60 13.56
C THR A 138 -10.51 -12.00 14.89
N LEU A 139 -11.20 -10.94 15.32
CA LEU A 139 -11.07 -10.34 16.63
C LEU A 139 -11.98 -11.04 17.63
N HIS A 140 -11.49 -11.30 18.84
CA HIS A 140 -12.28 -11.83 19.94
C HIS A 140 -12.39 -10.78 21.06
N VAL A 141 -13.63 -10.57 21.51
CA VAL A 141 -13.99 -9.64 22.58
C VAL A 141 -14.67 -10.42 23.70
N ASP A 142 -14.21 -10.22 24.94
CA ASP A 142 -14.73 -10.96 26.10
C ASP A 142 -16.03 -10.37 26.67
N ALA A 143 -16.61 -11.04 27.66
CA ALA A 143 -17.84 -10.60 28.34
C ALA A 143 -17.74 -9.22 29.02
N GLY A 144 -16.51 -8.72 29.27
CA GLY A 144 -16.29 -7.38 29.80
C GLY A 144 -16.08 -6.33 28.71
N GLY A 145 -16.30 -6.68 27.43
CA GLY A 145 -16.12 -5.79 26.29
C GLY A 145 -14.67 -5.54 25.90
N ARG A 146 -13.72 -6.32 26.44
CA ARG A 146 -12.29 -6.14 26.18
C ARG A 146 -11.85 -6.96 24.99
N MET A 147 -11.06 -6.35 24.11
CA MET A 147 -10.34 -7.10 23.09
C MET A 147 -9.36 -8.06 23.75
N ARG A 148 -9.33 -9.33 23.32
CA ARG A 148 -8.42 -10.33 23.89
C ARG A 148 -7.45 -10.90 22.88
N SER A 149 -7.91 -11.24 21.67
CA SER A 149 -7.03 -11.77 20.65
C SER A 149 -7.49 -11.41 19.24
N LEU A 150 -6.52 -11.12 18.38
CA LEU A 150 -6.71 -10.99 16.94
C LEU A 150 -5.96 -12.12 16.25
N HIS A 151 -6.66 -12.90 15.44
CA HIS A 151 -6.06 -13.87 14.54
C HIS A 151 -6.12 -13.33 13.12
N VAL A 152 -4.99 -13.36 12.39
CA VAL A 152 -4.92 -12.89 11.01
C VAL A 152 -4.33 -13.99 10.14
N ARG A 153 -4.97 -14.24 9.00
CA ARG A 153 -4.43 -14.97 7.85
C ARG A 153 -4.41 -14.03 6.66
N GLU A 154 -3.25 -13.85 6.07
CA GLU A 154 -3.05 -12.87 5.00
C GLU A 154 -2.27 -13.50 3.84
N VAL A 155 -2.79 -13.35 2.62
CA VAL A 155 -2.08 -13.65 1.38
C VAL A 155 -1.41 -12.38 0.90
N LEU A 156 -0.08 -12.41 0.80
CA LEU A 156 0.77 -11.33 0.35
C LEU A 156 1.18 -11.55 -1.10
N ARG A 157 1.48 -10.46 -1.82
CA ARG A 157 2.12 -10.51 -3.13
C ARG A 157 3.21 -9.45 -3.25
N ALA A 158 4.39 -9.83 -3.74
CA ALA A 158 5.40 -8.85 -4.13
C ALA A 158 4.98 -8.18 -5.44
N ARG A 159 5.07 -6.85 -5.54
CA ARG A 159 4.59 -6.10 -6.71
C ARG A 159 5.68 -5.95 -7.77
N ASP A 160 6.53 -4.95 -7.56
CA ASP A 160 7.52 -4.49 -8.53
C ASP A 160 8.96 -4.87 -8.11
N GLU A 161 9.18 -5.02 -6.81
CA GLU A 161 10.46 -5.38 -6.19
C GLU A 161 10.29 -6.61 -5.29
N PRO A 162 11.36 -7.37 -5.05
CA PRO A 162 11.32 -8.46 -4.09
C PRO A 162 10.91 -7.98 -2.69
N ALA A 163 10.11 -8.79 -2.00
CA ALA A 163 9.66 -8.49 -0.66
C ALA A 163 10.25 -9.49 0.35
N PHE A 164 10.83 -8.98 1.43
CA PHE A 164 11.51 -9.78 2.45
C PHE A 164 10.71 -9.89 3.75
N ALA A 165 9.89 -8.88 4.04
CA ALA A 165 9.12 -8.82 5.27
C ALA A 165 7.78 -8.10 5.09
N ARG A 166 6.86 -8.41 6.00
CA ARG A 166 5.58 -7.73 6.17
C ARG A 166 5.57 -6.95 7.48
N ILE A 167 5.37 -5.65 7.40
CA ILE A 167 5.23 -4.79 8.59
C ILE A 167 3.77 -4.81 9.06
N VAL A 168 3.57 -5.22 10.32
CA VAL A 168 2.28 -5.25 11.01
C VAL A 168 2.27 -4.20 12.11
N ALA A 169 1.20 -3.42 12.16
CA ALA A 169 1.01 -2.28 13.04
C ALA A 169 -0.31 -2.46 13.80
N LEU A 170 -0.25 -2.57 15.12
CA LEU A 170 -1.43 -2.79 15.97
C LEU A 170 -1.50 -1.79 17.10
N ARG A 171 -2.71 -1.24 17.32
CA ARG A 171 -3.02 -0.29 18.39
C ARG A 171 -3.97 -0.97 19.39
N GLY A 172 -3.66 -0.88 20.67
CA GLY A 172 -4.56 -1.18 21.78
C GLY A 172 -5.42 0.03 22.18
N TYR A 173 -6.00 -0.04 23.36
CA TYR A 173 -6.76 1.07 23.95
C TYR A 173 -5.83 2.22 24.35
N THR A 174 -6.24 3.49 24.22
CA THR A 174 -5.38 4.64 24.59
C THR A 174 -6.05 5.51 25.65
N PRO A 175 -5.40 5.77 26.81
CA PRO A 175 -4.12 5.17 27.26
C PRO A 175 -4.28 3.68 27.60
N GLY A 176 -3.28 2.86 27.30
CA GLY A 176 -3.37 1.41 27.49
C GLY A 176 -2.07 0.67 27.17
N ARG A 177 -2.16 -0.65 26.99
CA ARG A 177 -1.03 -1.55 26.73
C ARG A 177 -0.90 -1.84 25.24
N SER A 178 0.34 -1.97 24.79
CA SER A 178 0.60 -2.37 23.39
C SER A 178 0.19 -3.82 23.16
N PRO A 179 -0.48 -4.15 22.04
CA PRO A 179 -0.75 -5.54 21.66
C PRO A 179 0.55 -6.32 21.48
N GLU A 180 0.54 -7.60 21.85
CA GLU A 180 1.70 -8.49 21.82
C GLU A 180 1.52 -9.58 20.77
N LEU A 181 2.54 -9.85 19.95
CA LEU A 181 2.55 -10.99 19.04
C LEU A 181 2.74 -12.29 19.86
N GLU A 182 1.75 -13.18 19.84
CA GLU A 182 1.80 -14.46 20.57
C GLU A 182 2.36 -15.60 19.70
N SER A 183 2.02 -15.61 18.41
CA SER A 183 2.48 -16.65 17.49
C SER A 183 2.44 -16.18 16.04
N ALA A 184 3.28 -16.80 15.21
CA ALA A 184 3.32 -16.62 13.77
C ALA A 184 3.53 -17.96 13.06
N ARG A 185 2.95 -18.14 11.88
CA ARG A 185 3.16 -19.28 10.97
C ARG A 185 3.42 -18.77 9.56
N TYR A 186 4.23 -19.54 8.81
CA TYR A 186 4.68 -19.19 7.45
C TYR A 186 5.50 -17.89 7.35
N CYS A 187 5.95 -17.39 8.50
CA CYS A 187 6.85 -16.27 8.66
C CYS A 187 7.51 -16.36 10.04
N ARG A 188 8.55 -15.55 10.25
CA ARG A 188 9.26 -15.44 11.52
C ARG A 188 9.15 -14.01 12.05
N PRO A 189 8.90 -13.81 13.36
CA PRO A 189 8.98 -12.48 13.94
C PRO A 189 10.41 -11.92 13.81
N GLY A 190 10.53 -10.72 13.27
CA GLY A 190 11.77 -9.94 13.16
C GLY A 190 11.83 -8.86 14.23
N CYS A 191 12.12 -7.63 13.83
CA CYS A 191 12.13 -6.49 14.76
C CYS A 191 10.73 -6.20 15.31
N VAL A 192 10.59 -6.19 16.64
CA VAL A 192 9.40 -5.72 17.35
C VAL A 192 9.71 -4.41 18.04
N ARG A 193 8.88 -3.39 17.81
CA ARG A 193 9.00 -2.08 18.44
C ARG A 193 7.68 -1.70 19.09
N THR A 194 7.69 -1.48 20.39
CA THR A 194 6.53 -1.04 21.17
C THR A 194 6.66 0.42 21.56
N ARG A 195 5.51 1.08 21.72
CA ARG A 195 5.37 2.44 22.25
C ARG A 195 4.25 2.41 23.29
N PRO A 196 4.55 2.02 24.54
CA PRO A 196 3.55 1.86 25.59
C PRO A 196 2.70 3.11 25.81
N GLU A 197 3.30 4.31 25.71
CA GLU A 197 2.61 5.59 25.88
C GLU A 197 1.54 5.87 24.80
N GLN A 198 1.61 5.18 23.67
CA GLN A 198 0.65 5.25 22.56
C GLN A 198 -0.09 3.92 22.35
N ALA A 199 0.04 2.98 23.29
CA ALA A 199 -0.54 1.64 23.26
C ALA A 199 -0.34 0.92 21.92
N PHE A 200 0.84 1.02 21.31
CA PHE A 200 1.05 0.52 19.95
C PHE A 200 2.27 -0.38 19.80
N SER A 201 2.15 -1.39 18.95
CA SER A 201 3.24 -2.27 18.53
C SER A 201 3.39 -2.31 17.02
N VAL A 202 4.65 -2.27 16.57
CA VAL A 202 5.05 -2.61 15.20
C VAL A 202 5.83 -3.90 15.26
N THR A 203 5.45 -4.86 14.43
CA THR A 203 6.18 -6.10 14.27
C THR A 203 6.51 -6.30 12.81
N GLU A 204 7.78 -6.56 12.53
CA GLU A 204 8.23 -7.10 11.27
C GLU A 204 7.99 -8.62 11.26
N LEU A 205 7.31 -9.10 10.22
CA LEU A 205 7.14 -10.52 9.93
C LEU A 205 8.04 -10.87 8.75
N VAL A 206 9.20 -11.44 9.03
CA VAL A 206 10.18 -11.87 8.02
C VAL A 206 9.63 -13.11 7.30
N LEU A 207 9.62 -13.07 5.98
CA LEU A 207 9.15 -14.18 5.15
C LEU A 207 10.21 -15.29 5.14
N ASP A 208 9.78 -16.54 5.02
CA ASP A 208 10.72 -17.67 5.03
C ASP A 208 11.72 -17.61 3.87
N HIS A 209 11.29 -17.02 2.75
CA HIS A 209 12.12 -16.72 1.58
C HIS A 209 11.68 -15.36 0.99
N PRO A 210 12.59 -14.63 0.33
CA PRO A 210 12.22 -13.43 -0.41
C PRO A 210 11.20 -13.76 -1.51
N LEU A 211 10.12 -12.98 -1.61
CA LEU A 211 9.15 -13.12 -2.69
C LEU A 211 9.64 -12.40 -3.93
N ALA A 212 9.71 -13.08 -5.06
CA ALA A 212 9.92 -12.43 -6.35
C ALA A 212 8.68 -11.62 -6.79
N PRO A 213 8.82 -10.57 -7.62
CA PRO A 213 7.68 -9.85 -8.19
C PRO A 213 6.62 -10.79 -8.78
N GLY A 214 5.37 -10.63 -8.35
CA GLY A 214 4.21 -11.46 -8.70
C GLY A 214 4.02 -12.70 -7.83
N GLU A 215 5.03 -13.15 -7.10
CA GLU A 215 4.96 -14.30 -6.20
C GLU A 215 4.09 -14.00 -4.98
N THR A 216 3.45 -15.04 -4.46
CA THR A 216 2.57 -14.96 -3.30
C THR A 216 3.05 -15.81 -2.15
N ALA A 217 2.88 -15.32 -0.93
CA ALA A 217 3.01 -16.14 0.28
C ALA A 217 1.84 -15.92 1.22
N ILE A 218 1.63 -16.89 2.09
CA ILE A 218 0.70 -16.79 3.20
C ILE A 218 1.50 -16.39 4.42
N VAL A 219 0.97 -15.48 5.23
CA VAL A 219 1.41 -15.25 6.60
C VAL A 219 0.22 -15.41 7.53
N GLU A 220 0.47 -16.02 8.69
CA GLU A 220 -0.53 -16.14 9.75
C GLU A 220 0.07 -15.69 11.05
N TYR A 221 -0.69 -14.92 11.83
CA TYR A 221 -0.25 -14.49 13.14
C TYR A 221 -1.41 -14.34 14.11
N ARG A 222 -1.08 -14.37 15.39
CA ARG A 222 -2.00 -14.11 16.48
C ARG A 222 -1.39 -13.08 17.41
N CYS A 223 -2.16 -12.06 17.74
CA CYS A 223 -1.78 -11.04 18.69
C CYS A 223 -2.75 -11.02 19.87
N ALA A 224 -2.23 -10.82 21.07
CA ALA A 224 -3.02 -10.60 22.27
C ALA A 224 -3.13 -9.10 22.57
N PHE A 225 -4.34 -8.72 22.98
CA PHE A 225 -4.60 -7.43 23.58
C PHE A 225 -4.55 -7.59 25.09
N ARG A 226 -3.79 -6.71 25.75
CA ARG A 226 -3.54 -6.74 27.20
C ARG A 226 -4.28 -5.62 27.94
N ASP A 227 -5.10 -4.86 27.24
CA ASP A 227 -5.95 -3.83 27.81
C ASP A 227 -7.05 -4.45 28.68
N GLU A 228 -7.32 -3.81 29.82
CA GLU A 228 -8.41 -4.19 30.72
C GLU A 228 -9.64 -3.28 30.58
N GLU A 229 -9.56 -2.26 29.74
CA GLU A 229 -10.68 -1.38 29.42
C GLU A 229 -11.47 -1.92 28.22
N PRO A 230 -12.80 -1.81 28.23
CA PRO A 230 -13.60 -2.15 27.06
C PRO A 230 -13.31 -1.19 25.90
N ASP A 231 -13.30 -1.73 24.68
CA ASP A 231 -13.21 -0.92 23.47
C ASP A 231 -14.55 -0.96 22.71
N SER A 232 -14.75 0.01 21.84
CA SER A 232 -15.96 0.22 21.05
C SER A 232 -15.70 0.18 19.54
N ARG A 233 -14.45 -0.05 19.11
CA ARG A 233 -14.13 -0.13 17.67
C ARG A 233 -12.85 -0.92 17.40
N TYR A 234 -12.79 -1.52 16.22
CA TYR A 234 -11.58 -2.11 15.66
C TYR A 234 -11.43 -1.71 14.19
N ASP A 235 -10.20 -1.43 13.76
CA ASP A 235 -9.91 -0.99 12.40
C ASP A 235 -8.60 -1.58 11.86
N ARG A 236 -8.63 -1.93 10.57
CA ARG A 236 -7.49 -2.38 9.77
C ARG A 236 -7.13 -1.31 8.74
N ARG A 237 -5.84 -1.02 8.61
CA ARG A 237 -5.35 0.07 7.73
C ARG A 237 -4.54 -0.47 6.57
N PHE A 238 -4.96 -0.13 5.36
CA PHE A 238 -4.38 -0.57 4.11
C PHE A 238 -3.68 0.61 3.42
N ARG A 239 -2.37 0.48 3.23
CA ARG A 239 -1.60 1.44 2.43
C ARG A 239 -1.76 1.21 0.94
N LEU A 240 -1.78 -0.05 0.55
CA LEU A 240 -2.01 -0.49 -0.83
C LEU A 240 -3.44 -1.01 -0.90
N PRO A 241 -4.08 -1.04 -2.08
CA PRO A 241 -5.33 -1.74 -2.27
C PRO A 241 -5.27 -3.18 -1.80
N VAL A 242 -6.44 -3.67 -1.45
CA VAL A 242 -6.65 -5.05 -1.05
C VAL A 242 -7.75 -5.63 -1.93
N ALA A 243 -7.49 -6.80 -2.52
CA ALA A 243 -8.47 -7.43 -3.40
C ALA A 243 -9.65 -7.99 -2.58
N GLU A 244 -9.37 -8.52 -1.38
CA GLU A 244 -10.39 -9.04 -0.46
C GLU A 244 -10.00 -8.79 1.01
N HIS A 245 -10.93 -8.27 1.79
CA HIS A 245 -10.79 -8.12 3.23
C HIS A 245 -12.04 -8.62 3.94
N LEU A 246 -11.89 -9.70 4.71
CA LEU A 246 -12.91 -10.23 5.62
C LEU A 246 -12.50 -9.90 7.06
N MET A 247 -13.32 -9.10 7.73
CA MET A 247 -13.18 -8.78 9.15
C MET A 247 -14.31 -9.44 9.91
N GLU A 248 -13.96 -10.26 10.90
CA GLU A 248 -14.88 -10.85 11.87
C GLU A 248 -14.60 -10.30 13.27
N VAL A 249 -15.67 -9.99 14.01
CA VAL A 249 -15.64 -9.70 15.43
C VAL A 249 -16.52 -10.71 16.16
N ARG A 250 -15.90 -11.49 17.04
CA ARG A 250 -16.55 -12.49 17.89
C ARG A 250 -16.72 -11.91 19.28
N PHE A 251 -17.93 -11.47 19.57
CA PHE A 251 -18.34 -11.04 20.90
C PHE A 251 -18.67 -12.25 21.77
N ASP A 252 -18.46 -12.11 23.07
CA ASP A 252 -18.95 -13.08 24.03
C ASP A 252 -20.48 -13.17 23.95
N PRO A 253 -21.09 -14.38 23.89
CA PRO A 253 -22.54 -14.52 23.81
C PRO A 253 -23.32 -13.87 24.97
N ALA A 254 -22.67 -13.65 26.13
CA ALA A 254 -23.27 -12.98 27.28
C ALA A 254 -23.15 -11.45 27.23
N ALA A 255 -22.41 -10.89 26.28
CA ALA A 255 -22.17 -9.45 26.13
C ALA A 255 -22.19 -9.05 24.66
N LEU A 256 -23.37 -9.07 24.05
CA LEU A 256 -23.56 -8.53 22.70
C LEU A 256 -23.78 -7.01 22.77
N PRO A 257 -23.11 -6.22 21.89
CA PRO A 257 -23.43 -4.81 21.75
C PRO A 257 -24.89 -4.58 21.32
N ALA A 258 -25.45 -3.43 21.69
CA ALA A 258 -26.75 -2.97 21.20
C ALA A 258 -26.73 -2.67 19.69
N GLU A 259 -25.62 -2.12 19.19
CA GLU A 259 -25.45 -1.73 17.79
C GLU A 259 -24.05 -2.05 17.30
N CYS A 260 -23.91 -2.41 16.03
CA CYS A 260 -22.62 -2.55 15.35
C CYS A 260 -22.72 -2.01 13.92
N VAL A 261 -21.74 -1.19 13.52
CA VAL A 261 -21.68 -0.54 12.22
C VAL A 261 -20.30 -0.75 11.62
N ALA A 262 -20.25 -1.36 10.43
CA ALA A 262 -19.05 -1.42 9.61
C ALA A 262 -18.88 -0.10 8.84
N TYR A 263 -17.64 0.34 8.63
CA TYR A 263 -17.33 1.59 7.94
C TYR A 263 -16.03 1.48 7.13
N ARG A 264 -15.83 2.48 6.25
CA ARG A 264 -14.60 2.75 5.52
C ARG A 264 -14.19 4.21 5.72
N GLN A 265 -12.91 4.52 5.79
CA GLN A 265 -12.40 5.90 5.74
C GLN A 265 -11.17 5.98 4.81
N ASP A 266 -11.02 7.08 4.08
CA ASP A 266 -9.80 7.33 3.29
C ASP A 266 -8.63 7.82 4.16
N SER A 267 -8.92 8.38 5.32
CA SER A 267 -7.96 8.88 6.31
C SER A 267 -8.58 8.93 7.70
N LEU A 268 -7.76 8.92 8.75
CA LEU A 268 -8.23 8.89 10.13
C LEU A 268 -9.14 10.07 10.52
N THR A 269 -8.88 11.26 9.98
CA THR A 269 -9.70 12.47 10.22
C THR A 269 -10.78 12.68 9.16
N GLY A 270 -10.95 11.73 8.23
CA GLY A 270 -11.93 11.80 7.16
C GLY A 270 -13.31 11.32 7.62
N PRO A 271 -14.37 11.59 6.84
CA PRO A 271 -15.70 11.06 7.14
C PRO A 271 -15.72 9.53 7.05
N GLU A 272 -16.59 8.89 7.84
CA GLU A 272 -16.98 7.50 7.60
C GLU A 272 -17.77 7.41 6.29
N LEU A 273 -17.37 6.46 5.45
CA LEU A 273 -17.92 6.14 4.15
C LEU A 273 -18.41 4.69 4.16
N GLU A 274 -19.32 4.36 3.25
CA GLU A 274 -19.81 2.98 3.05
C GLU A 274 -20.20 2.31 4.38
N THR A 275 -20.93 3.06 5.20
CA THR A 275 -21.41 2.60 6.50
C THR A 275 -22.54 1.60 6.31
N ALA A 276 -22.51 0.53 7.10
CA ALA A 276 -23.53 -0.51 7.06
C ALA A 276 -23.75 -1.09 8.46
N GLU A 277 -25.01 -1.23 8.87
CA GLU A 277 -25.34 -1.97 10.09
C GLU A 277 -24.95 -3.45 9.95
N VAL A 278 -24.31 -3.98 10.98
CA VAL A 278 -23.90 -5.38 11.06
C VAL A 278 -24.85 -6.09 12.00
N ARG A 279 -25.52 -7.12 11.49
CA ARG A 279 -26.45 -7.92 12.29
C ARG A 279 -25.69 -8.70 13.36
N LEU A 280 -26.11 -8.56 14.61
CA LEU A 280 -25.56 -9.28 15.76
C LEU A 280 -26.49 -10.44 16.14
N ARG A 281 -25.90 -11.60 16.40
CA ARG A 281 -26.61 -12.80 16.89
C ARG A 281 -25.72 -13.55 17.89
N PRO A 282 -26.28 -14.07 18.99
CA PRO A 282 -25.51 -14.87 19.94
C PRO A 282 -24.81 -16.05 19.26
N GLY A 283 -23.51 -16.20 19.47
CA GLY A 283 -22.71 -17.31 18.93
C GLY A 283 -22.30 -17.19 17.46
N GLU A 284 -22.79 -16.19 16.71
CA GLU A 284 -22.34 -15.91 15.34
C GLU A 284 -21.35 -14.72 15.34
N PRO A 285 -20.30 -14.74 14.50
CA PRO A 285 -19.43 -13.58 14.33
C PRO A 285 -20.18 -12.43 13.62
N ALA A 286 -20.02 -11.22 14.13
CA ALA A 286 -20.28 -10.01 13.35
C ALA A 286 -19.22 -9.94 12.25
N HIS A 287 -19.59 -9.78 10.98
CA HIS A 287 -18.61 -9.75 9.91
C HIS A 287 -18.95 -8.75 8.80
N VAL A 288 -17.92 -8.31 8.10
CA VAL A 288 -18.02 -7.53 6.86
C VAL A 288 -16.95 -8.02 5.90
N ILE A 289 -17.35 -8.21 4.64
CA ILE A 289 -16.43 -8.49 3.54
C ILE A 289 -16.41 -7.30 2.59
N ARG A 290 -15.22 -6.89 2.17
CA ARG A 290 -15.03 -5.87 1.14
C ARG A 290 -14.07 -6.37 0.08
N THR A 291 -14.42 -6.19 -1.18
CA THR A 291 -13.59 -6.60 -2.32
C THR A 291 -13.21 -5.39 -3.18
N GLY A 292 -12.03 -5.46 -3.81
CA GLY A 292 -11.56 -4.46 -4.77
C GLY A 292 -11.39 -3.06 -4.17
N GLN A 293 -10.99 -2.97 -2.90
CA GLN A 293 -10.93 -1.71 -2.16
C GLN A 293 -9.61 -0.98 -2.38
N GLY A 294 -9.69 0.34 -2.52
CA GLY A 294 -8.52 1.21 -2.51
C GLY A 294 -7.82 1.27 -1.14
N PRO A 295 -6.71 2.02 -1.01
CA PRO A 295 -6.11 2.27 0.29
C PRO A 295 -7.09 2.97 1.24
N GLY A 296 -6.97 2.71 2.54
CA GLY A 296 -7.84 3.32 3.53
C GLY A 296 -7.88 2.55 4.84
N ILE A 297 -8.88 2.87 5.65
CA ILE A 297 -9.17 2.28 6.94
C ILE A 297 -10.50 1.55 6.81
N HIS A 298 -10.52 0.26 7.12
CA HIS A 298 -11.72 -0.56 7.18
C HIS A 298 -11.96 -0.90 8.64
N GLY A 299 -13.18 -0.73 9.16
CA GLY A 299 -13.43 -1.00 10.56
C GLY A 299 -14.86 -1.36 10.89
N MET A 300 -15.04 -1.77 12.13
CA MET A 300 -16.33 -1.87 12.81
C MET A 300 -16.28 -1.06 14.09
N ARG A 301 -17.39 -0.38 14.39
CA ARG A 301 -17.63 0.25 15.69
C ARG A 301 -18.94 -0.25 16.25
N TRP A 302 -19.05 -0.28 17.57
CA TRP A 302 -20.20 -0.80 18.27
C TRP A 302 -20.51 0.02 19.52
N GLN A 303 -21.73 -0.13 20.01
CA GLN A 303 -22.21 0.48 21.26
C GLN A 303 -22.67 -0.62 22.19
N TRP A 304 -22.13 -0.64 23.42
CA TRP A 304 -22.43 -1.63 24.45
C TRP A 304 -23.84 -1.47 25.02
#